data_AF-A2F374-F1
#
_entry.id   AF-A2F374-F1
#
_cell.length_a   1.000
_cell.length_b   1.000
_cell.length_c   1.000
_cell.angle_alpha   90.00
_cell.angle_beta   90.00
_cell.angle_gamma   90.00
#
_symmetry.space_group_name_H-M   'P 1'
#
loop_
_entity.id
_entity.type
_entity.pdbx_description
1 polymer ?
#
loop_
_entity_poly.entity_id
_entity_poly.type
_entity_poly.pdbx_seq_one_letter_code
_entity_poly.pdbx_strand_id
1 'polypeptide(L)'
;MVKEFSDYFPGLSQPFSICNSPVNATAGNVYVAASEFSLLNAGETSSGGAINIINSVRIAITLSKFTRCRSGRAGGAIFVDPLGKDNGLYIEKCIGSLCYTYSSDPNVSFYHQGQWAMAITNSDSCINTITHCSIEQCAPYNNFTNQRPIAAVNGHIDLNNLNISNCVSAYCGGFYVDSGFDKVSNVMLANCIVEKYALIEIKNCTGKFHNVLLLGIQQNTNATIIESYPLLIIFQSNLIFDFLNVVNCTSNDPSLLRVNTQDGNSTIFFNNSYVQGNLSIEGFTSYYPHLHPLVIDFNLFNEEQRQFEKLDYPSPGGGNGGLIAGIIIGLLIVIAIVCVVVFFIMKKKKDSQEKESNDDQVHEDASMEEAVGV
;
A
#
# COMPACT_ATOMS: atom_id res chain seq x y z
N MET A 1 -6.74 18.92 16.05
CA MET A 1 -6.16 18.51 17.35
C MET A 1 -5.39 17.23 17.11
N VAL A 2 -4.10 17.20 17.45
CA VAL A 2 -3.27 15.99 17.37
C VAL A 2 -3.66 15.12 18.57
N LYS A 3 -3.96 13.83 18.35
CA LYS A 3 -4.26 12.88 19.43
C LYS A 3 -2.99 12.58 20.22
N GLU A 4 -3.11 12.32 21.52
CA GLU A 4 -1.96 11.92 22.34
C GLU A 4 -1.74 10.41 22.27
N PHE A 5 -0.55 9.93 22.61
CA PHE A 5 -0.31 8.48 22.63
C PHE A 5 -1.22 7.72 23.59
N SER A 6 -1.55 8.34 24.73
CA SER A 6 -2.50 7.78 25.70
C SER A 6 -3.88 7.52 25.10
N ASP A 7 -4.25 8.19 24.00
CA ASP A 7 -5.49 7.92 23.27
C ASP A 7 -5.46 6.57 22.56
N TYR A 8 -4.27 6.08 22.21
CA TYR A 8 -4.06 4.78 21.58
C TYR A 8 -3.67 3.69 22.59
N PHE A 9 -2.96 4.08 23.65
CA PHE A 9 -2.49 3.17 24.70
C PHE A 9 -2.66 3.82 26.09
N PRO A 10 -3.86 3.70 26.70
CA PRO A 10 -4.19 4.37 27.95
C PRO A 10 -3.27 4.00 29.13
N GLY A 11 -2.95 4.97 29.98
CA GLY A 11 -2.16 4.75 31.20
C GLY A 11 -0.64 4.74 31.01
N LEU A 12 -0.16 5.04 29.81
CA LEU A 12 1.27 5.04 29.47
C LEU A 12 1.74 6.44 29.04
N SER A 13 2.91 6.88 29.53
CA SER A 13 3.55 8.16 29.18
C SER A 13 4.64 7.98 28.12
N GLN A 14 5.00 9.08 27.42
CA GLN A 14 5.90 9.01 26.26
C GLN A 14 6.82 10.21 26.01
N PRO A 15 7.95 9.98 25.31
CA PRO A 15 8.62 10.99 24.47
C PRO A 15 7.92 11.17 23.11
N PHE A 16 7.59 12.42 22.78
CA PHE A 16 7.04 12.87 21.49
C PHE A 16 8.16 13.22 20.50
N SER A 17 8.03 12.84 19.23
CA SER A 17 8.98 13.28 18.20
C SER A 17 8.30 13.60 16.86
N ILE A 18 8.35 14.87 16.45
CA ILE A 18 8.23 15.28 15.05
C ILE A 18 9.61 15.12 14.45
N CYS A 19 9.77 14.28 13.43
CA CYS A 19 11.09 13.95 12.92
C CYS A 19 11.08 13.75 11.41
N ASN A 20 12.07 14.32 10.73
CA ASN A 20 12.37 14.06 9.32
C ASN A 20 13.63 13.18 9.17
N SER A 21 14.02 12.49 10.24
CA SER A 21 15.21 11.63 10.32
C SER A 21 14.82 10.25 10.84
N PRO A 22 15.62 9.20 10.59
CA PRO A 22 15.30 7.86 11.04
C PRO A 22 15.02 7.78 12.54
N VAL A 23 13.95 7.09 12.91
CA VAL A 23 13.58 6.82 14.31
C VAL A 23 14.01 5.41 14.66
N ASN A 24 14.91 5.29 15.62
CA ASN A 24 15.34 4.02 16.18
C ASN A 24 15.01 4.01 17.68
N ALA A 25 14.33 2.97 18.14
CA ALA A 25 14.08 2.79 19.57
C ALA A 25 14.17 1.32 19.97
N THR A 26 14.75 1.08 21.14
CA THR A 26 14.98 -0.26 21.71
C THR A 26 14.30 -0.46 23.06
N ALA A 27 13.72 0.59 23.63
CA ALA A 27 12.98 0.59 24.89
C ALA A 27 12.05 1.82 24.96
N GLY A 28 11.05 1.74 25.85
CA GLY A 28 10.06 2.80 26.06
C GLY A 28 8.92 2.75 25.05
N ASN A 29 8.14 3.82 24.99
CA ASN A 29 7.08 3.97 24.01
C ASN A 29 7.41 5.13 23.07
N VAL A 30 6.97 5.06 21.81
CA VAL A 30 7.26 6.07 20.79
C VAL A 30 5.97 6.61 20.19
N TYR A 31 5.90 7.93 19.98
CA TYR A 31 4.86 8.55 19.17
C TYR A 31 5.46 9.45 18.10
N VAL A 32 5.13 9.11 16.86
CA VAL A 32 5.48 9.85 15.65
C VAL A 32 4.20 10.47 15.10
N ALA A 33 4.20 11.79 14.93
CA ALA A 33 3.02 12.51 14.44
C ALA A 33 3.43 13.59 13.46
N ALA A 34 2.63 13.75 12.39
CA ALA A 34 2.79 14.85 11.43
C ALA A 34 4.22 14.94 10.84
N SER A 35 4.84 13.78 10.57
CA SER A 35 6.23 13.67 10.11
C SER A 35 6.31 13.32 8.63
N GLU A 36 7.35 13.80 7.94
CA GLU A 36 7.68 13.39 6.57
C GLU A 36 9.05 12.72 6.51
N PHE A 37 9.05 11.45 6.08
CA PHE A 37 10.24 10.66 5.85
C PHE A 37 10.45 10.50 4.35
N SER A 38 11.56 11.00 3.84
CA SER A 38 11.84 11.01 2.40
C SER A 38 13.26 10.56 2.10
N LEU A 39 13.42 9.67 1.11
CA LEU A 39 14.71 9.21 0.58
C LEU A 39 15.63 8.55 1.64
N LEU A 40 15.05 7.98 2.69
CA LEU A 40 15.81 7.32 3.74
C LEU A 40 16.17 5.88 3.34
N ASN A 41 17.41 5.48 3.62
CA ASN A 41 17.91 4.14 3.33
C ASN A 41 18.62 3.56 4.55
N ALA A 42 18.11 2.46 5.10
CA ALA A 42 18.72 1.79 6.25
C ALA A 42 19.97 0.95 5.88
N GLY A 43 20.22 0.71 4.59
CA GLY A 43 21.32 -0.15 4.11
C GLY A 43 20.91 -1.62 3.94
N GLU A 44 21.82 -2.43 3.39
CA GLU A 44 21.53 -3.78 2.88
C GLU A 44 21.18 -4.82 3.95
N THR A 45 21.64 -4.64 5.18
CA THR A 45 21.46 -5.60 6.28
C THR A 45 20.46 -5.11 7.34
N SER A 46 19.91 -3.91 7.15
CA SER A 46 19.05 -3.24 8.13
C SER A 46 17.59 -3.29 7.72
N SER A 47 16.70 -3.20 8.71
CA SER A 47 15.25 -3.07 8.54
C SER A 47 14.79 -1.63 8.83
N GLY A 48 13.61 -1.25 8.35
CA GLY A 48 12.99 0.03 8.72
C GLY A 48 13.73 1.25 8.17
N GLY A 49 13.53 1.60 6.90
CA GLY A 49 14.20 2.74 6.27
C GLY A 49 14.00 4.07 7.00
N ALA A 50 12.80 4.27 7.56
CA ALA A 50 12.44 5.45 8.34
C ALA A 50 12.27 5.15 9.82
N ILE A 51 11.65 4.03 10.16
CA ILE A 51 11.33 3.65 11.53
C ILE A 51 11.77 2.21 11.74
N ASN A 52 12.66 2.01 12.69
CA ASN A 52 13.17 0.70 13.09
C ASN A 52 13.04 0.54 14.61
N ILE A 53 12.04 -0.23 15.02
CA ILE A 53 11.70 -0.47 16.41
C ILE A 53 12.01 -1.91 16.75
N ILE A 54 12.81 -2.11 17.79
CA ILE A 54 13.19 -3.44 18.28
C ILE A 54 12.89 -3.59 19.78
N ASN A 55 12.72 -4.83 20.25
CA ASN A 55 12.37 -5.20 21.64
C ASN A 55 10.99 -4.67 22.11
N SER A 56 10.71 -4.69 23.43
CA SER A 56 9.43 -4.27 24.02
C SER A 56 9.15 -2.77 23.87
N VAL A 57 8.74 -2.35 22.68
CA VAL A 57 8.39 -0.96 22.38
C VAL A 57 7.02 -0.93 21.72
N ARG A 58 6.15 -0.09 22.26
CA ARG A 58 4.89 0.30 21.61
C ARG A 58 5.11 1.57 20.81
N ILE A 59 4.57 1.61 19.60
CA ILE A 59 4.69 2.75 18.71
C ILE A 59 3.33 3.15 18.13
N ALA A 60 3.02 4.45 18.18
CA ALA A 60 1.96 5.05 17.39
C ALA A 60 2.55 5.98 16.32
N ILE A 61 2.03 5.89 15.10
CA ILE A 61 2.43 6.68 13.94
C ILE A 61 1.17 7.29 13.35
N THR A 62 1.11 8.62 13.28
CA THR A 62 -0.10 9.32 12.84
C THR A 62 0.21 10.45 11.89
N LEU A 63 -0.69 10.72 10.94
CA LEU A 63 -0.60 11.89 10.04
C LEU A 63 0.75 11.99 9.33
N SER A 64 1.41 10.87 9.04
CA SER A 64 2.79 10.84 8.57
C SER A 64 2.89 10.33 7.13
N LYS A 65 3.92 10.79 6.43
CA LYS A 65 4.17 10.46 5.03
C LYS A 65 5.54 9.81 4.87
N PHE A 66 5.58 8.72 4.12
CA PHE A 66 6.79 7.96 3.81
C PHE A 66 6.96 7.93 2.29
N THR A 67 8.08 8.44 1.79
CA THR A 67 8.35 8.52 0.35
C THR A 67 9.74 8.00 0.05
N ARG A 68 9.83 6.97 -0.80
CA ARG A 68 11.12 6.39 -1.20
C ARG A 68 11.99 5.96 0.00
N CYS A 69 11.36 5.53 1.09
CA CYS A 69 12.05 4.91 2.21
C CYS A 69 12.36 3.45 1.85
N ARG A 70 13.58 3.01 2.14
CA ARG A 70 14.01 1.65 1.83
C ARG A 70 14.89 1.00 2.88
N SER A 71 14.82 -0.31 2.95
CA SER A 71 15.62 -1.15 3.82
C SER A 71 16.10 -2.40 3.07
N GLY A 72 17.18 -3.01 3.52
CA GLY A 72 17.73 -4.20 2.88
C GLY A 72 17.15 -5.52 3.41
N ARG A 73 16.72 -5.50 4.68
CA ARG A 73 16.19 -6.65 5.39
C ARG A 73 14.67 -6.69 5.37
N ALA A 74 13.96 -5.94 6.21
CA ALA A 74 12.49 -5.93 6.26
C ALA A 74 11.91 -4.52 6.47
N GLY A 75 10.61 -4.35 6.18
CA GLY A 75 9.88 -3.12 6.49
C GLY A 75 10.51 -1.90 5.80
N GLY A 76 10.30 -1.75 4.50
CA GLY A 76 10.99 -0.74 3.67
C GLY A 76 10.96 0.66 4.29
N ALA A 77 9.81 1.09 4.80
CA ALA A 77 9.69 2.30 5.60
C ALA A 77 9.67 2.01 7.11
N ILE A 78 8.84 1.07 7.54
CA ILE A 78 8.53 0.81 8.94
C ILE A 78 8.81 -0.64 9.26
N PHE A 79 9.65 -0.87 10.24
CA PHE A 79 9.89 -2.18 10.82
C PHE A 79 9.68 -2.14 12.33
N VAL A 80 8.88 -3.07 12.83
CA VAL A 80 8.66 -3.30 14.25
C VAL A 80 8.90 -4.78 14.51
N ASP A 81 9.98 -5.10 15.20
CA ASP A 81 10.30 -6.46 15.66
C ASP A 81 10.56 -6.46 17.16
N PRO A 82 9.50 -6.63 17.93
CA PRO A 82 9.61 -6.58 19.34
C PRO A 82 9.87 -7.97 19.87
N LEU A 83 11.13 -8.28 20.20
CA LEU A 83 11.56 -9.45 20.98
C LEU A 83 10.99 -9.48 22.43
N GLY A 84 10.02 -8.60 22.73
CA GLY A 84 9.39 -8.37 24.03
C GLY A 84 8.00 -8.98 24.20
N LYS A 85 7.45 -8.86 25.42
CA LYS A 85 6.08 -9.31 25.77
C LYS A 85 5.00 -8.22 25.65
N ASP A 86 5.39 -6.95 25.51
CA ASP A 86 4.47 -5.81 25.57
C ASP A 86 4.74 -4.83 24.42
N ASN A 87 4.14 -5.15 23.28
CA ASN A 87 4.46 -4.53 22.00
C ASN A 87 3.16 -4.20 21.26
N GLY A 88 3.19 -3.16 20.43
CA GLY A 88 2.02 -2.78 19.66
C GLY A 88 2.37 -1.73 18.62
N LEU A 89 1.86 -1.93 17.40
CA LEU A 89 1.95 -0.98 16.32
C LEU A 89 0.58 -0.35 16.08
N TYR A 90 0.50 0.97 16.15
CA TYR A 90 -0.67 1.72 15.73
C TYR A 90 -0.29 2.68 14.60
N ILE A 91 -0.88 2.55 13.43
CA ILE A 91 -0.70 3.46 12.28
C ILE A 91 -2.06 4.01 11.88
N GLU A 92 -2.21 5.34 11.92
CA GLU A 92 -3.43 6.02 11.48
C GLU A 92 -3.13 7.17 10.51
N LYS A 93 -3.91 7.29 9.43
CA LYS A 93 -3.85 8.44 8.51
C LYS A 93 -2.45 8.65 7.93
N CYS A 94 -1.80 7.58 7.49
CA CYS A 94 -0.47 7.63 6.91
C CYS A 94 -0.47 7.30 5.42
N ILE A 95 0.50 7.85 4.69
CA ILE A 95 0.69 7.60 3.26
C ILE A 95 2.08 7.02 3.03
N GLY A 96 2.15 5.91 2.28
CA GLY A 96 3.40 5.32 1.79
C GLY A 96 3.45 5.40 0.26
N SER A 97 4.54 5.92 -0.29
CA SER A 97 4.75 5.98 -1.75
C SER A 97 6.17 5.57 -2.10
N LEU A 98 6.34 4.70 -3.09
CA LEU A 98 7.67 4.26 -3.58
C LEU A 98 8.57 3.67 -2.48
N CYS A 99 7.99 3.17 -1.39
CA CYS A 99 8.73 2.48 -0.34
C CYS A 99 8.95 1.02 -0.74
N TYR A 100 10.12 0.47 -0.39
CA TYR A 100 10.42 -0.92 -0.70
C TYR A 100 11.54 -1.50 0.15
N THR A 101 11.51 -2.83 0.26
CA THR A 101 12.59 -3.62 0.82
C THR A 101 13.39 -4.21 -0.33
N TYR A 102 14.71 -4.05 -0.35
CA TYR A 102 15.57 -4.57 -1.41
C TYR A 102 16.60 -5.53 -0.83
N SER A 103 16.46 -6.82 -1.12
CA SER A 103 17.56 -7.75 -0.87
C SER A 103 18.27 -8.12 -2.17
N SER A 104 19.58 -8.25 -2.08
CA SER A 104 20.46 -8.82 -3.11
C SER A 104 20.58 -10.35 -2.99
N ASP A 105 20.17 -10.92 -1.87
CA ASP A 105 20.25 -12.36 -1.61
C ASP A 105 18.97 -13.05 -2.14
N PRO A 106 19.09 -14.01 -3.08
CA PRO A 106 17.96 -14.75 -3.63
C PRO A 106 17.44 -15.85 -2.70
N ASN A 107 18.19 -16.21 -1.65
CA ASN A 107 17.86 -17.30 -0.73
C ASN A 107 17.20 -16.81 0.56
N VAL A 108 16.95 -15.51 0.70
CA VAL A 108 16.61 -14.97 2.00
C VAL A 108 15.17 -15.22 2.42
N SER A 109 15.13 -15.61 3.68
CA SER A 109 14.00 -15.98 4.53
C SER A 109 12.82 -15.02 4.54
N PHE A 110 11.78 -15.49 5.22
CA PHE A 110 10.63 -14.75 5.73
C PHE A 110 10.90 -13.34 6.28
N TYR A 111 12.12 -12.97 6.68
CA TYR A 111 12.47 -11.62 7.19
C TYR A 111 12.66 -10.55 6.09
N HIS A 112 12.19 -10.79 4.86
CA HIS A 112 12.26 -9.82 3.75
C HIS A 112 10.89 -9.38 3.24
N GLN A 113 10.02 -9.01 4.17
CA GLN A 113 8.65 -8.64 3.89
C GLN A 113 8.36 -7.18 4.26
N GLY A 114 7.27 -6.66 3.73
CA GLY A 114 6.76 -5.35 4.08
C GLY A 114 7.47 -4.25 3.28
N GLN A 115 7.11 -4.06 2.02
CA GLN A 115 7.66 -2.97 1.20
C GLN A 115 7.40 -1.59 1.85
N TRP A 116 6.28 -1.44 2.55
CA TRP A 116 6.02 -0.28 3.37
C TRP A 116 6.21 -0.59 4.85
N ALA A 117 5.45 -1.56 5.39
CA ALA A 117 5.43 -1.84 6.82
C ALA A 117 5.52 -3.33 7.10
N MET A 118 6.35 -3.69 8.08
CA MET A 118 6.38 -5.02 8.67
C MET A 118 6.29 -4.91 10.19
N ALA A 119 5.37 -5.67 10.77
CA ALA A 119 5.22 -5.84 12.21
C ALA A 119 5.34 -7.32 12.55
N ILE A 120 6.23 -7.64 13.48
CA ILE A 120 6.31 -8.94 14.13
C ILE A 120 5.77 -8.72 15.55
N THR A 121 5.11 -9.70 16.15
CA THR A 121 4.89 -9.69 17.60
C THR A 121 5.26 -11.04 18.21
N ASN A 122 5.24 -11.14 19.53
CA ASN A 122 5.49 -12.39 20.25
C ASN A 122 4.27 -12.85 21.06
N SER A 123 3.12 -12.21 20.88
CA SER A 123 1.92 -12.53 21.64
C SER A 123 0.69 -12.35 20.78
N ASP A 124 -0.16 -13.37 20.79
CA ASP A 124 -1.47 -13.31 20.15
C ASP A 124 -2.39 -12.27 20.80
N SER A 125 -2.05 -11.75 22.00
CA SER A 125 -2.77 -10.66 22.65
C SER A 125 -2.40 -9.26 22.15
N CYS A 126 -1.33 -9.13 21.36
CA CYS A 126 -0.93 -7.87 20.77
C CYS A 126 -1.81 -7.55 19.56
N ILE A 127 -2.54 -6.45 19.63
CA ILE A 127 -3.34 -5.94 18.52
C ILE A 127 -2.54 -4.85 17.82
N ASN A 128 -2.22 -5.07 16.55
CA ASN A 128 -1.65 -4.07 15.67
C ASN A 128 -2.77 -3.41 14.88
N THR A 129 -2.69 -2.11 14.63
CA THR A 129 -3.72 -1.38 13.88
C THR A 129 -3.07 -0.63 12.73
N ILE A 130 -3.63 -0.77 11.53
CA ILE A 130 -3.33 0.05 10.36
C ILE A 130 -4.67 0.56 9.82
N THR A 131 -4.91 1.87 9.96
CA THR A 131 -6.20 2.45 9.60
C THR A 131 -6.13 3.79 8.89
N HIS A 132 -7.03 4.01 7.92
CA HIS A 132 -7.09 5.22 7.11
C HIS A 132 -5.77 5.49 6.37
N CYS A 133 -5.13 4.43 5.88
CA CYS A 133 -3.82 4.50 5.24
C CYS A 133 -3.93 4.28 3.73
N SER A 134 -3.03 4.91 2.98
CA SER A 134 -2.89 4.69 1.54
C SER A 134 -1.45 4.34 1.21
N ILE A 135 -1.26 3.22 0.53
CA ILE A 135 0.03 2.74 0.03
C ILE A 135 -0.07 2.74 -1.48
N GLU A 136 0.84 3.43 -2.14
CA GLU A 136 0.85 3.52 -3.60
C GLU A 136 2.23 3.25 -4.17
N GLN A 137 2.27 2.68 -5.37
CA GLN A 137 3.49 2.54 -6.16
C GLN A 137 4.64 1.99 -5.33
N CYS A 138 4.41 0.90 -4.60
CA CYS A 138 5.49 0.19 -3.94
C CYS A 138 6.57 -0.17 -4.99
N ALA A 139 7.80 -0.44 -4.54
CA ALA A 139 8.98 -0.81 -5.33
C ALA A 139 9.00 -0.45 -6.85
N PRO A 140 9.95 0.37 -7.31
CA PRO A 140 9.99 0.85 -8.70
C PRO A 140 10.36 -0.23 -9.75
N TYR A 141 10.60 -1.46 -9.33
CA TYR A 141 11.00 -2.58 -10.19
C TYR A 141 10.48 -3.90 -9.61
N ASN A 142 10.42 -4.92 -10.46
CA ASN A 142 10.15 -6.29 -10.05
C ASN A 142 11.45 -7.01 -9.67
N ASN A 143 11.66 -7.29 -8.39
CA ASN A 143 12.71 -8.22 -7.98
C ASN A 143 12.13 -9.24 -7.00
N PHE A 144 12.78 -10.40 -6.87
CA PHE A 144 12.32 -11.47 -5.98
C PHE A 144 12.23 -11.08 -4.50
N THR A 145 12.85 -9.97 -4.12
CA THR A 145 12.96 -9.49 -2.74
C THR A 145 11.93 -8.42 -2.38
N ASN A 146 11.17 -7.94 -3.37
CA ASN A 146 9.99 -7.10 -3.23
C ASN A 146 8.79 -7.96 -2.80
N GLN A 147 8.73 -8.30 -1.52
CA GLN A 147 7.65 -9.09 -0.95
C GLN A 147 6.70 -8.19 -0.15
N ARG A 148 5.41 -8.21 -0.53
CA ARG A 148 4.22 -7.70 0.17
C ARG A 148 4.28 -6.27 0.72
N PRO A 149 3.39 -5.35 0.30
CA PRO A 149 3.29 -4.01 0.87
C PRO A 149 3.22 -3.98 2.41
N ILE A 150 2.42 -4.87 3.00
CA ILE A 150 2.28 -5.03 4.46
C ILE A 150 2.55 -6.48 4.86
N ALA A 151 3.25 -6.67 5.97
CA ALA A 151 3.39 -7.95 6.65
C ALA A 151 3.12 -7.81 8.14
N ALA A 152 2.27 -8.68 8.69
CA ALA A 152 2.04 -8.82 10.12
C ALA A 152 2.26 -10.28 10.52
N VAL A 153 3.09 -10.51 11.53
CA VAL A 153 3.55 -11.84 11.89
C VAL A 153 3.41 -12.05 13.38
N ASN A 154 2.59 -13.03 13.76
CA ASN A 154 2.20 -13.29 15.14
C ASN A 154 1.47 -12.09 15.74
N GLY A 155 0.40 -12.32 16.50
CA GLY A 155 -0.47 -11.24 16.97
C GLY A 155 -1.61 -10.93 16.01
N HIS A 156 -2.57 -10.17 16.52
CA HIS A 156 -3.76 -9.78 15.79
C HIS A 156 -3.51 -8.49 15.02
N ILE A 157 -4.20 -8.31 13.90
CA ILE A 157 -4.19 -7.06 13.14
C ILE A 157 -5.59 -6.54 12.81
N ASP A 158 -5.73 -5.24 12.98
CA ASP A 158 -6.84 -4.41 12.52
C ASP A 158 -6.46 -3.68 11.23
N LEU A 159 -7.14 -4.01 10.14
CA LEU A 159 -7.00 -3.34 8.85
C LEU A 159 -8.31 -2.62 8.52
N ASN A 160 -8.34 -1.29 8.61
CA ASN A 160 -9.58 -0.55 8.44
C ASN A 160 -9.41 0.70 7.58
N ASN A 161 -10.19 0.84 6.50
CA ASN A 161 -10.04 1.94 5.53
C ASN A 161 -8.61 1.98 4.96
N LEU A 162 -8.22 0.90 4.30
CA LEU A 162 -6.88 0.72 3.76
C LEU A 162 -6.94 0.66 2.23
N ASN A 163 -6.11 1.48 1.58
CA ASN A 163 -5.89 1.41 0.14
C ASN A 163 -4.45 0.96 -0.14
N ILE A 164 -4.29 -0.05 -1.00
CA ILE A 164 -3.00 -0.45 -1.57
C ILE A 164 -3.16 -0.44 -3.08
N SER A 165 -2.38 0.37 -3.78
CA SER A 165 -2.59 0.58 -5.20
C SER A 165 -1.33 0.70 -6.02
N ASN A 166 -1.38 0.25 -7.27
CA ASN A 166 -0.29 0.34 -8.24
C ASN A 166 1.03 -0.28 -7.72
N CYS A 167 0.97 -1.21 -6.77
CA CYS A 167 2.14 -1.87 -6.21
C CYS A 167 2.54 -3.06 -7.09
N VAL A 168 3.83 -3.19 -7.35
CA VAL A 168 4.42 -4.35 -8.01
C VAL A 168 5.14 -5.19 -6.97
N SER A 169 4.79 -6.47 -6.89
CA SER A 169 5.37 -7.39 -5.93
C SER A 169 5.66 -8.73 -6.59
N ALA A 170 6.83 -9.29 -6.29
CA ALA A 170 7.19 -10.59 -6.83
C ALA A 170 6.41 -11.71 -6.16
N TYR A 171 6.16 -11.61 -4.85
CA TYR A 171 5.55 -12.69 -4.07
C TYR A 171 4.07 -12.38 -3.77
N CYS A 172 3.80 -11.55 -2.76
CA CYS A 172 2.44 -11.17 -2.38
C CYS A 172 2.17 -9.68 -2.72
N GLY A 173 1.05 -9.35 -3.38
CA GLY A 173 0.77 -7.99 -3.90
C GLY A 173 0.02 -7.03 -2.97
N GLY A 174 -0.59 -7.55 -1.90
CA GLY A 174 -1.37 -6.78 -0.93
C GLY A 174 -0.76 -6.87 0.46
N PHE A 175 -1.12 -7.91 1.21
CA PHE A 175 -0.65 -8.07 2.57
C PHE A 175 -0.57 -9.53 2.99
N TYR A 176 0.24 -9.77 4.01
CA TYR A 176 0.33 -11.04 4.71
C TYR A 176 0.03 -10.89 6.19
N VAL A 177 -0.67 -11.88 6.73
CA VAL A 177 -0.97 -11.97 8.16
C VAL A 177 -0.82 -13.42 8.64
N ASP A 178 -0.11 -13.61 9.75
CA ASP A 178 -0.04 -14.86 10.53
C ASP A 178 -0.53 -14.61 11.96
N SER A 179 -1.40 -15.47 12.48
CA SER A 179 -2.00 -15.52 13.84
C SER A 179 -3.44 -14.98 14.00
N GLY A 180 -3.79 -13.78 13.52
CA GLY A 180 -5.18 -13.35 13.70
C GLY A 180 -5.60 -12.00 13.11
N PHE A 181 -6.92 -11.82 13.01
CA PHE A 181 -7.56 -10.55 12.72
C PHE A 181 -8.56 -10.22 13.82
N ASP A 182 -8.61 -8.95 14.21
CA ASP A 182 -9.71 -8.45 15.04
C ASP A 182 -10.78 -7.78 14.16
N LYS A 183 -10.35 -6.93 13.23
CA LYS A 183 -11.23 -6.29 12.25
C LYS A 183 -10.56 -6.09 10.90
N VAL A 184 -11.23 -6.54 9.83
CA VAL A 184 -10.88 -6.15 8.46
C VAL A 184 -12.07 -5.51 7.76
N SER A 185 -11.97 -4.23 7.42
CA SER A 185 -13.08 -3.48 6.82
C SER A 185 -12.60 -2.39 5.87
N ASN A 186 -13.29 -2.25 4.74
CA ASN A 186 -13.00 -1.25 3.70
C ASN A 186 -11.53 -1.32 3.23
N VAL A 187 -11.12 -2.51 2.78
CA VAL A 187 -9.80 -2.75 2.22
C VAL A 187 -9.90 -2.79 0.70
N MET A 188 -9.14 -1.92 0.02
CA MET A 188 -9.06 -1.86 -1.43
C MET A 188 -7.65 -2.20 -1.89
N LEU A 189 -7.53 -3.18 -2.78
CA LEU A 189 -6.32 -3.50 -3.52
C LEU A 189 -6.59 -3.18 -4.99
N ALA A 190 -5.87 -2.21 -5.57
CA ALA A 190 -6.18 -1.67 -6.89
C ALA A 190 -4.97 -1.62 -7.82
N ASN A 191 -5.09 -2.17 -9.03
CA ASN A 191 -4.06 -2.14 -10.07
C ASN A 191 -2.70 -2.69 -9.60
N CYS A 192 -2.69 -3.63 -8.66
CA CYS A 192 -1.46 -4.29 -8.23
C CYS A 192 -1.05 -5.37 -9.24
N ILE A 193 0.26 -5.54 -9.40
CA ILE A 193 0.85 -6.60 -10.22
C ILE A 193 1.50 -7.64 -9.30
N VAL A 194 1.06 -8.89 -9.43
CA VAL A 194 1.57 -10.04 -8.68
C VAL A 194 2.30 -10.97 -9.64
N GLU A 195 3.57 -11.27 -9.39
CA GLU A 195 4.34 -12.08 -10.34
C GLU A 195 4.42 -13.57 -10.04
N LYS A 196 4.46 -14.00 -8.78
CA LYS A 196 4.85 -15.38 -8.47
C LYS A 196 4.05 -16.07 -7.37
N TYR A 197 3.18 -15.37 -6.65
CA TYR A 197 2.47 -16.01 -5.54
C TYR A 197 1.02 -15.53 -5.46
N ALA A 198 0.64 -14.73 -4.47
CA ALA A 198 -0.76 -14.35 -4.24
C ALA A 198 -0.96 -12.84 -4.22
N LEU A 199 -2.19 -12.37 -4.26
CA LEU A 199 -2.50 -11.00 -3.87
C LEU A 199 -2.56 -10.86 -2.35
N ILE A 200 -3.25 -11.79 -1.67
CA ILE A 200 -3.38 -11.82 -0.21
C ILE A 200 -2.98 -13.20 0.28
N GLU A 201 -2.15 -13.22 1.32
CA GLU A 201 -1.71 -14.45 1.97
C GLU A 201 -2.10 -14.41 3.46
N ILE A 202 -2.83 -15.42 3.94
CA ILE A 202 -3.34 -15.47 5.31
C ILE A 202 -3.00 -16.80 5.93
N LYS A 203 -2.49 -16.80 7.17
CA LYS A 203 -2.12 -18.01 7.89
C LYS A 203 -2.60 -17.99 9.34
N ASN A 204 -3.11 -19.12 9.82
CA ASN A 204 -3.55 -19.31 11.22
C ASN A 204 -4.56 -18.29 11.73
N CYS A 205 -5.35 -17.66 10.87
CA CYS A 205 -6.21 -16.55 11.25
C CYS A 205 -7.65 -17.00 11.48
N THR A 206 -8.31 -16.40 12.47
CA THR A 206 -9.77 -16.36 12.55
C THR A 206 -10.23 -14.92 12.43
N GLY A 207 -11.26 -14.64 11.63
CA GLY A 207 -11.74 -13.27 11.50
C GLY A 207 -12.77 -13.03 10.41
N LYS A 208 -13.27 -11.79 10.37
CA LYS A 208 -14.28 -11.34 9.40
C LYS A 208 -13.75 -10.18 8.56
N PHE A 209 -13.90 -10.32 7.26
CA PHE A 209 -13.65 -9.32 6.23
C PHE A 209 -14.98 -8.73 5.81
N HIS A 210 -15.25 -7.48 6.20
CA HIS A 210 -16.54 -6.89 5.90
C HIS A 210 -16.63 -6.40 4.45
N ASN A 211 -15.69 -5.57 4.00
CA ASN A 211 -15.73 -4.98 2.67
C ASN A 211 -14.33 -4.99 2.04
N VAL A 212 -14.14 -5.84 1.04
CA VAL A 212 -12.89 -6.02 0.32
C VAL A 212 -13.13 -5.82 -1.18
N LEU A 213 -12.37 -4.90 -1.79
CA LEU A 213 -12.39 -4.67 -3.23
C LEU A 213 -11.02 -5.00 -3.83
N LEU A 214 -11.01 -5.96 -4.74
CA LEU A 214 -9.89 -6.28 -5.63
C LEU A 214 -10.23 -5.70 -7.01
N LEU A 215 -9.48 -4.71 -7.46
CA LEU A 215 -9.77 -3.99 -8.69
C LEU A 215 -8.56 -3.99 -9.62
N GLY A 216 -8.72 -4.42 -10.87
CA GLY A 216 -7.67 -4.27 -11.87
C GLY A 216 -6.39 -5.05 -11.57
N ILE A 217 -6.48 -6.11 -10.76
CA ILE A 217 -5.31 -6.90 -10.34
C ILE A 217 -4.79 -7.70 -11.53
N GLN A 218 -3.49 -7.64 -11.77
CA GLN A 218 -2.84 -8.39 -12.85
C GLN A 218 -1.86 -9.40 -12.27
N GLN A 219 -2.11 -10.68 -12.50
CA GLN A 219 -1.12 -11.71 -12.21
C GLN A 219 -0.30 -12.00 -13.47
N ASN A 220 0.98 -11.62 -13.44
CA ASN A 220 1.85 -11.67 -14.61
C ASN A 220 2.94 -12.72 -14.40
N THR A 221 2.92 -13.81 -15.16
CA THR A 221 4.00 -14.81 -15.11
C THR A 221 4.58 -15.06 -16.49
N ASN A 222 5.56 -14.24 -16.89
CA ASN A 222 6.68 -14.74 -17.72
C ASN A 222 7.59 -15.71 -16.93
N ALA A 223 7.16 -16.17 -15.75
CA ALA A 223 7.89 -17.13 -14.93
C ALA A 223 7.88 -18.49 -15.62
N THR A 224 9.08 -19.01 -15.87
CA THR A 224 9.35 -20.36 -16.40
C THR A 224 8.94 -21.49 -15.45
N ILE A 225 8.36 -21.17 -14.29
CA ILE A 225 7.88 -22.12 -13.30
C ILE A 225 6.37 -22.24 -13.47
N ILE A 226 5.95 -23.44 -13.89
CA ILE A 226 4.57 -23.85 -14.20
C ILE A 226 3.78 -24.03 -12.91
N GLU A 227 3.65 -22.98 -12.13
CA GLU A 227 2.73 -22.96 -11.00
C GLU A 227 1.72 -21.86 -11.28
N SER A 228 0.48 -22.27 -11.56
CA SER A 228 -0.68 -21.39 -11.53
C SER A 228 -0.82 -20.93 -10.07
N TYR A 229 -1.04 -19.65 -9.82
CA TYR A 229 -1.28 -19.17 -8.46
C TYR A 229 -2.57 -18.35 -8.41
N PRO A 230 -3.38 -18.48 -7.35
CA PRO A 230 -4.63 -17.75 -7.18
C PRO A 230 -4.39 -16.30 -6.74
N LEU A 231 -5.46 -15.51 -6.60
CA LEU A 231 -5.40 -14.21 -5.93
C LEU A 231 -5.30 -14.36 -4.40
N LEU A 232 -5.97 -15.35 -3.81
CA LEU A 232 -5.99 -15.56 -2.37
C LEU A 232 -5.32 -16.88 -2.02
N ILE A 233 -4.36 -16.87 -1.09
CA ILE A 233 -3.81 -18.09 -0.47
C ILE A 233 -4.10 -18.07 1.02
N ILE A 234 -4.72 -19.14 1.51
CA ILE A 234 -5.17 -19.24 2.89
C ILE A 234 -4.65 -20.53 3.52
N PHE A 235 -4.00 -20.42 4.67
CA PHE A 235 -3.46 -21.52 5.45
C PHE A 235 -4.16 -21.62 6.80
N GLN A 236 -4.70 -22.78 7.16
CA GLN A 236 -5.18 -23.10 8.52
C GLN A 236 -6.04 -21.97 9.14
N SER A 237 -7.06 -21.47 8.43
CA SER A 237 -7.78 -20.25 8.84
C SER A 237 -9.31 -20.41 8.78
N ASN A 238 -10.01 -19.67 9.63
CA ASN A 238 -11.47 -19.60 9.69
C ASN A 238 -11.94 -18.19 9.38
N LEU A 239 -12.36 -17.94 8.14
CA LEU A 239 -12.59 -16.60 7.63
C LEU A 239 -14.01 -16.44 7.07
N ILE A 240 -14.58 -15.27 7.28
CA ILE A 240 -15.85 -14.87 6.68
C ILE A 240 -15.61 -13.61 5.85
N PHE A 241 -15.92 -13.65 4.55
CA PHE A 241 -15.97 -12.49 3.68
C PHE A 241 -17.43 -12.07 3.51
N ASP A 242 -17.84 -10.97 4.13
CA ASP A 242 -19.20 -10.44 3.96
C ASP A 242 -19.40 -9.89 2.57
N PHE A 243 -18.50 -9.02 2.11
CA PHE A 243 -18.54 -8.40 0.80
C PHE A 243 -17.16 -8.44 0.15
N LEU A 244 -16.95 -9.38 -0.77
CA LEU A 244 -15.74 -9.44 -1.60
C LEU A 244 -16.11 -9.13 -3.06
N ASN A 245 -15.55 -8.06 -3.59
CA ASN A 245 -15.71 -7.67 -4.98
C ASN A 245 -14.40 -7.85 -5.74
N VAL A 246 -14.41 -8.64 -6.80
CA VAL A 246 -13.26 -8.88 -7.69
C VAL A 246 -13.64 -8.41 -9.08
N VAL A 247 -13.03 -7.31 -9.53
CA VAL A 247 -13.46 -6.55 -10.69
C VAL A 247 -12.26 -6.28 -11.60
N ASN A 248 -12.39 -6.58 -12.89
CA ASN A 248 -11.33 -6.41 -13.89
C ASN A 248 -9.99 -7.06 -13.50
N CYS A 249 -10.03 -8.16 -12.75
CA CYS A 249 -8.82 -8.89 -12.36
C CYS A 249 -8.47 -9.96 -13.40
N THR A 250 -7.19 -10.19 -13.64
CA THR A 250 -6.69 -11.25 -14.52
C THR A 250 -5.71 -12.15 -13.77
N SER A 251 -5.91 -13.46 -13.88
CA SER A 251 -4.96 -14.46 -13.41
C SER A 251 -4.77 -15.55 -14.47
N ASN A 252 -3.57 -16.14 -14.48
CA ASN A 252 -3.27 -17.33 -15.25
C ASN A 252 -3.84 -18.60 -14.59
N ASP A 253 -4.06 -18.57 -13.28
CA ASP A 253 -4.90 -19.55 -12.60
C ASP A 253 -6.35 -19.04 -12.68
N PRO A 254 -7.29 -19.74 -13.32
CA PRO A 254 -8.68 -19.32 -13.27
C PRO A 254 -9.21 -19.32 -11.84
N SER A 255 -8.58 -20.05 -10.92
CA SER A 255 -8.92 -20.12 -9.50
C SER A 255 -8.75 -18.79 -8.79
N LEU A 256 -9.82 -18.24 -8.20
CA LEU A 256 -9.73 -17.09 -7.30
C LEU A 256 -8.89 -17.40 -6.05
N LEU A 257 -9.03 -18.62 -5.53
CA LEU A 257 -8.61 -19.01 -4.18
C LEU A 257 -7.87 -20.36 -4.19
N ARG A 258 -6.78 -20.44 -3.42
CA ARG A 258 -6.16 -21.70 -2.98
C ARG A 258 -6.21 -21.78 -1.46
N VAL A 259 -6.60 -22.94 -0.96
CA VAL A 259 -6.62 -23.22 0.47
C VAL A 259 -5.65 -24.36 0.76
N ASN A 260 -4.74 -24.13 1.70
CA ASN A 260 -3.80 -25.14 2.15
C ASN A 260 -4.06 -25.48 3.63
N THR A 261 -4.58 -26.67 3.87
CA THR A 261 -4.95 -27.16 5.19
C THR A 261 -3.95 -28.21 5.66
N GLN A 262 -2.70 -27.82 5.95
CA GLN A 262 -1.69 -28.80 6.38
C GLN A 262 -2.07 -29.51 7.69
N ASP A 263 -2.67 -28.82 8.67
CA ASP A 263 -2.91 -29.41 10.01
C ASP A 263 -4.23 -29.01 10.72
N GLY A 264 -5.29 -28.56 10.01
CA GLY A 264 -6.53 -28.17 10.70
C GLY A 264 -7.77 -27.88 9.84
N ASN A 265 -8.93 -27.78 10.51
CA ASN A 265 -10.22 -27.38 9.93
C ASN A 265 -10.13 -25.90 9.50
N SER A 266 -10.02 -25.63 8.20
CA SER A 266 -10.25 -24.29 7.66
C SER A 266 -11.70 -24.17 7.22
N THR A 267 -12.32 -23.05 7.57
CA THR A 267 -13.70 -22.75 7.22
C THR A 267 -13.73 -21.39 6.55
N ILE A 268 -14.09 -21.33 5.27
CA ILE A 268 -14.09 -20.09 4.51
C ILE A 268 -15.50 -19.83 3.98
N PHE A 269 -16.12 -18.74 4.43
CA PHE A 269 -17.45 -18.34 3.99
C PHE A 269 -17.37 -17.08 3.13
N PHE A 270 -18.06 -17.09 2.00
CA PHE A 270 -18.24 -15.92 1.14
C PHE A 270 -19.72 -15.59 1.08
N ASN A 271 -20.15 -14.60 1.86
CA ASN A 271 -21.58 -14.31 2.04
C ASN A 271 -22.18 -13.50 0.88
N ASN A 272 -21.52 -12.42 0.45
CA ASN A 272 -22.00 -11.59 -0.65
C ASN A 272 -20.83 -11.23 -1.56
N SER A 273 -20.40 -12.21 -2.34
CA SER A 273 -19.22 -12.06 -3.20
C SER A 273 -19.59 -11.93 -4.67
N TYR A 274 -18.87 -11.03 -5.35
CA TYR A 274 -18.98 -10.78 -6.78
C TYR A 274 -17.62 -10.94 -7.43
N VAL A 275 -17.55 -11.74 -8.49
CA VAL A 275 -16.34 -11.96 -9.28
C VAL A 275 -16.67 -11.78 -10.75
N GLN A 276 -15.99 -10.85 -11.39
CA GLN A 276 -16.20 -10.52 -12.79
C GLN A 276 -15.32 -11.38 -13.71
N GLY A 277 -15.90 -11.83 -14.83
CA GLY A 277 -15.15 -12.42 -15.95
C GLY A 277 -14.86 -13.90 -15.76
N ASN A 278 -13.66 -14.32 -16.20
CA ASN A 278 -13.28 -15.74 -16.30
C ASN A 278 -12.66 -16.32 -15.02
N LEU A 279 -12.54 -15.53 -13.96
CA LEU A 279 -12.08 -16.03 -12.67
C LEU A 279 -13.18 -16.91 -12.08
N SER A 280 -12.86 -18.19 -11.85
CA SER A 280 -13.75 -19.13 -11.20
C SER A 280 -13.45 -19.17 -9.70
N ILE A 281 -14.53 -19.15 -8.93
CA ILE A 281 -14.48 -19.37 -7.49
C ILE A 281 -14.51 -20.88 -7.18
N GLU A 282 -15.03 -21.67 -8.12
CA GLU A 282 -15.13 -23.13 -8.07
C GLU A 282 -13.79 -23.84 -8.35
N GLY A 283 -12.80 -23.13 -8.88
CA GLY A 283 -11.43 -23.62 -9.01
C GLY A 283 -10.74 -23.55 -7.65
N PHE A 284 -10.94 -24.53 -6.78
CA PHE A 284 -10.20 -24.63 -5.53
C PHE A 284 -9.20 -25.77 -5.62
N THR A 285 -7.95 -25.48 -5.29
CA THR A 285 -6.91 -26.50 -5.12
C THR A 285 -6.61 -26.66 -3.64
N SER A 286 -6.83 -27.86 -3.09
CA SER A 286 -6.32 -28.24 -1.77
C SER A 286 -5.05 -29.06 -1.94
N TYR A 287 -3.97 -28.67 -1.25
CA TYR A 287 -2.67 -29.33 -1.36
C TYR A 287 -2.54 -30.56 -0.44
N TYR A 288 -3.40 -30.69 0.58
CA TYR A 288 -3.39 -31.81 1.54
C TYR A 288 -4.81 -32.25 1.91
N PRO A 289 -5.48 -33.03 1.06
CA PRO A 289 -6.92 -33.34 1.21
C PRO A 289 -7.27 -34.34 2.32
N HIS A 290 -6.36 -34.71 3.24
CA HIS A 290 -6.44 -36.03 3.89
C HIS A 290 -6.74 -36.10 5.39
N LEU A 291 -6.97 -35.00 6.11
CA LEU A 291 -7.10 -35.11 7.58
C LEU A 291 -8.42 -34.61 8.17
N HIS A 292 -9.12 -33.63 7.58
CA HIS A 292 -10.37 -33.09 8.14
C HIS A 292 -11.29 -32.43 7.08
N PRO A 293 -12.61 -32.23 7.35
CA PRO A 293 -13.51 -31.58 6.40
C PRO A 293 -13.15 -30.10 6.23
N LEU A 294 -12.69 -29.74 5.04
CA LEU A 294 -12.63 -28.37 4.55
C LEU A 294 -14.05 -27.92 4.20
N VAL A 295 -14.51 -26.83 4.80
CA VAL A 295 -15.82 -26.24 4.50
C VAL A 295 -15.60 -24.93 3.77
N ILE A 296 -16.09 -24.88 2.54
CA ILE A 296 -16.12 -23.67 1.73
C ILE A 296 -17.55 -23.48 1.25
N ASP A 297 -18.12 -22.31 1.52
CA ASP A 297 -19.48 -21.96 1.14
C ASP A 297 -19.50 -20.62 0.41
N PHE A 298 -20.27 -20.57 -0.68
CA PHE A 298 -20.33 -19.45 -1.59
C PHE A 298 -21.78 -19.03 -1.79
N ASN A 299 -22.07 -17.81 -1.36
CA ASN A 299 -23.28 -17.11 -1.74
C ASN A 299 -22.87 -15.97 -2.70
N LEU A 300 -22.96 -16.28 -3.99
CA LEU A 300 -22.54 -15.42 -5.08
C LEU A 300 -23.73 -14.68 -5.67
N PHE A 301 -23.49 -13.42 -6.00
CA PHE A 301 -24.47 -12.58 -6.66
C PHE A 301 -24.00 -12.21 -8.06
N ASN A 302 -24.92 -12.15 -9.01
CA ASN A 302 -24.65 -11.75 -10.39
C ASN A 302 -24.52 -10.22 -10.54
N GLU A 303 -24.18 -9.74 -11.73
CA GLU A 303 -23.96 -8.30 -11.94
C GLU A 303 -25.23 -7.46 -11.72
N GLU A 304 -26.42 -8.00 -12.01
CA GLU A 304 -27.68 -7.33 -11.73
C GLU A 304 -27.91 -7.21 -10.21
N GLN A 305 -27.78 -8.31 -9.47
CA GLN A 305 -27.89 -8.37 -8.02
C GLN A 305 -26.89 -7.43 -7.33
N ARG A 306 -25.64 -7.37 -7.81
CA ARG A 306 -24.65 -6.38 -7.34
C ARG A 306 -25.13 -4.94 -7.51
N GLN A 307 -25.80 -4.61 -8.62
CA GLN A 307 -26.33 -3.26 -8.84
C GLN A 307 -27.57 -2.95 -7.99
N PHE A 308 -28.33 -3.97 -7.58
CA PHE A 308 -29.47 -3.84 -6.67
C PHE A 308 -29.05 -3.73 -5.19
N GLU A 309 -28.11 -4.57 -4.74
CA GLU A 309 -27.49 -4.44 -3.41
C GLU A 309 -26.64 -3.17 -3.28
N LYS A 310 -26.32 -2.53 -4.43
CA LYS A 310 -25.61 -1.26 -4.47
C LYS A 310 -26.32 -0.08 -3.81
N LEU A 311 -27.55 -0.25 -3.34
CA LEU A 311 -28.30 0.77 -2.59
C LEU A 311 -27.86 0.91 -1.12
N ASP A 312 -27.02 0.01 -0.58
CA ASP A 312 -26.45 0.12 0.78
C ASP A 312 -24.91 0.04 0.81
N TYR A 313 -24.22 0.40 -0.28
CA TYR A 313 -22.87 0.95 -0.06
C TYR A 313 -23.05 2.21 0.77
N PRO A 314 -22.17 2.52 1.73
CA PRO A 314 -22.13 3.85 2.30
C PRO A 314 -21.86 4.82 1.16
N SER A 315 -22.94 5.36 0.59
CA SER A 315 -22.92 6.65 -0.05
C SER A 315 -22.25 7.57 0.96
N PRO A 316 -21.16 8.26 0.61
CA PRO A 316 -20.50 9.16 1.53
C PRO A 316 -21.44 10.33 1.84
N GLY A 317 -22.26 10.15 2.88
CA GLY A 317 -23.15 11.16 3.44
C GLY A 317 -23.43 10.78 4.90
N GLY A 318 -23.11 11.58 5.92
CA GLY A 318 -22.76 13.00 5.90
C GLY A 318 -21.35 13.26 6.42
N GLY A 319 -20.53 13.90 5.57
CA GLY A 319 -19.21 14.39 5.95
C GLY A 319 -18.25 14.59 4.78
N ASN A 320 -18.63 15.43 3.81
CA ASN A 320 -17.75 16.14 2.86
C ASN A 320 -16.72 15.37 2.00
N GLY A 321 -16.75 14.04 1.89
CA GLY A 321 -15.83 13.30 1.02
C GLY A 321 -15.94 13.67 -0.47
N GLY A 322 -17.17 13.85 -0.97
CA GLY A 322 -17.41 14.32 -2.34
C GLY A 322 -17.00 15.79 -2.56
N LEU A 323 -17.05 16.61 -1.51
CA LEU A 323 -16.61 18.01 -1.55
C LEU A 323 -15.07 18.07 -1.62
N ILE A 324 -14.37 17.19 -0.90
CA ILE A 324 -12.91 17.09 -0.93
C ILE A 324 -12.42 16.56 -2.29
N ALA A 325 -13.02 15.50 -2.83
CA ALA A 325 -12.66 14.99 -4.16
C ALA A 325 -12.98 16.01 -5.27
N GLY A 326 -14.12 16.71 -5.18
CA GLY A 326 -14.49 17.78 -6.10
C GLY A 326 -13.56 19.00 -6.02
N ILE A 327 -13.15 19.40 -4.80
CA ILE A 327 -12.18 20.49 -4.61
C ILE A 327 -10.84 20.13 -5.24
N ILE A 328 -10.32 18.91 -5.04
CA ILE A 328 -9.01 18.51 -5.57
C ILE A 328 -9.03 18.53 -7.10
N ILE A 329 -10.08 18.00 -7.72
CA ILE A 329 -10.23 18.02 -9.19
C ILE A 329 -10.40 19.46 -9.70
N GLY A 330 -11.21 20.28 -9.02
CA GLY A 330 -11.36 21.69 -9.35
C GLY A 330 -10.06 22.48 -9.27
N LEU A 331 -9.24 22.23 -8.23
CA LEU A 331 -7.95 22.90 -8.03
C LEU A 331 -6.95 22.54 -9.15
N LEU A 332 -6.92 21.26 -9.56
CA LEU A 332 -6.06 20.81 -10.66
C LEU A 332 -6.42 21.47 -12.00
N ILE A 333 -7.72 21.64 -12.28
CA ILE A 333 -8.19 22.33 -13.49
C ILE A 333 -7.81 23.82 -13.46
N VAL A 334 -7.99 24.49 -12.32
CA VAL A 334 -7.62 25.90 -12.18
C VAL A 334 -6.11 26.10 -12.36
N ILE A 335 -5.28 25.25 -11.75
CA ILE A 335 -3.82 25.31 -11.93
C ILE A 335 -3.45 25.11 -13.40
N ALA A 336 -4.06 24.15 -14.09
CA ALA A 336 -3.81 23.91 -15.51
C ALA A 336 -4.17 25.15 -16.37
N ILE A 337 -5.31 25.79 -16.12
CA ILE A 337 -5.72 27.01 -16.84
C ILE A 337 -4.73 28.14 -16.57
N VAL A 338 -4.32 28.37 -15.32
CA VAL A 338 -3.34 29.41 -14.97
C VAL A 338 -2.01 29.17 -15.69
N CYS A 339 -1.51 27.93 -15.71
CA CYS A 339 -0.30 27.57 -16.44
C CYS A 339 -0.40 27.87 -17.94
N VAL A 340 -1.54 27.57 -18.57
CA VAL A 340 -1.78 27.88 -19.99
C VAL A 340 -1.81 29.38 -20.24
N VAL A 341 -2.48 30.16 -19.37
CA VAL A 341 -2.54 31.63 -19.50
C VAL A 341 -1.16 32.26 -19.35
N VAL A 342 -0.38 31.84 -18.35
CA VAL A 342 1.00 32.33 -18.14
C VAL A 342 1.86 31.99 -19.35
N PHE A 343 1.76 30.75 -19.86
CA PHE A 343 2.48 30.34 -21.07
C PHE A 343 2.12 31.21 -22.30
N PHE A 344 0.85 31.50 -22.52
CA PHE A 344 0.40 32.38 -23.61
C PHE A 344 0.89 33.82 -23.45
N ILE A 345 0.89 34.37 -22.24
CA ILE A 345 1.41 35.72 -21.97
C ILE A 345 2.93 35.78 -22.21
N MET A 346 3.68 34.78 -21.74
CA MET A 346 5.12 34.70 -21.97
C MET A 346 5.46 34.56 -23.45
N LYS A 347 4.70 33.74 -24.20
CA LYS A 347 4.86 33.60 -25.64
C LYS A 347 4.58 34.92 -26.36
N LYS A 348 3.49 35.62 -26.01
CA LYS A 348 3.14 36.91 -26.61
C LYS A 348 4.18 38.01 -26.32
N LYS A 349 4.78 38.02 -25.12
CA LYS A 349 5.87 38.96 -24.78
C LYS A 349 7.13 38.73 -25.61
N LYS A 350 7.48 37.47 -25.87
CA LYS A 350 8.64 37.13 -26.70
C LYS A 350 8.45 37.61 -28.15
N ASP A 351 7.27 37.39 -28.72
CA ASP A 351 6.95 37.81 -30.09
C ASP A 351 6.89 39.35 -30.24
N SER A 352 6.56 40.09 -29.18
CA SER A 352 6.61 41.55 -29.16
C SER A 352 8.03 42.11 -29.07
N GLN A 353 8.92 41.49 -28.28
CA GLN A 353 10.32 41.93 -28.20
C GLN A 353 11.09 41.68 -29.50
N GLU A 354 10.82 40.58 -30.20
CA GLU A 354 11.44 40.30 -31.51
C GLU A 354 10.94 41.24 -32.63
N LYS A 355 9.78 41.88 -32.46
CA LYS A 355 9.27 42.89 -33.41
C LYS A 355 9.83 44.28 -33.17
N GLU A 356 10.05 44.69 -31.92
CA GLU A 356 10.68 45.98 -31.62
C GLU A 356 12.19 45.98 -31.91
N SER A 357 12.89 44.84 -31.81
CA SER A 357 14.33 44.78 -32.10
C SER A 357 14.70 44.81 -33.59
N ASN A 358 13.74 44.82 -34.51
CA ASN A 358 13.98 44.80 -35.96
C ASN A 358 13.64 46.13 -36.67
N ASP A 359 13.11 47.13 -35.97
CA ASP A 359 12.76 48.44 -36.56
C ASP A 359 13.84 49.52 -36.38
N ASP A 360 14.94 49.24 -35.69
CA ASP A 360 16.07 50.17 -35.52
C ASP A 360 17.19 50.02 -36.57
N GLN A 361 16.99 49.21 -37.62
CA GLN A 361 17.86 49.23 -38.81
C GLN A 361 17.43 50.34 -39.79
N VAL A 362 17.51 51.59 -39.32
CA VAL A 362 17.54 52.74 -40.23
C VAL A 362 18.97 52.86 -40.78
N HIS A 363 19.07 52.63 -42.09
CA HIS A 363 20.22 52.96 -42.93
C HIS A 363 20.66 54.42 -42.69
N GLU A 364 21.83 54.62 -42.09
CA GLU A 364 22.59 55.85 -42.28
C GLU A 364 23.72 55.58 -43.27
N ASP A 365 23.47 55.98 -44.51
CA ASP A 365 24.52 56.31 -45.47
C ASP A 365 25.32 57.51 -44.91
N ALA A 366 26.62 57.33 -44.69
CA ALA A 366 27.55 58.44 -44.52
C ALA A 366 28.94 58.07 -45.08
N SER A 367 29.14 58.56 -46.29
CA SER A 367 30.39 58.90 -46.96
C SER A 367 31.31 59.82 -46.13
N MET A 368 32.63 59.65 -46.32
CA MET A 368 33.77 60.61 -46.31
C MET A 368 34.95 59.98 -45.54
N GLU A 369 36.05 59.54 -46.16
CA GLU A 369 37.06 60.22 -47.02
C GLU A 369 38.05 61.12 -46.21
N GLU A 370 39.34 60.97 -46.54
CA GLU A 370 40.55 61.72 -46.08
C GLU A 370 41.11 61.50 -44.65
N ALA A 371 42.41 61.55 -44.35
CA ALA A 371 43.66 61.54 -45.11
C ALA A 371 44.87 61.52 -44.12
N VAL A 372 45.84 60.64 -44.39
CA VAL A 372 47.31 60.87 -44.50
C VAL A 372 48.13 61.51 -43.34
N GLY A 373 49.27 60.85 -43.05
CA GLY A 373 50.56 61.44 -42.61
C GLY A 373 51.01 60.93 -41.24
N VAL A 374 52.17 60.29 -41.05
CA VAL A 374 53.46 60.22 -41.78
C VAL A 374 54.08 58.83 -41.61
#